data_AF-A0A962PUY5-F1
#
_entry.id   AF-A0A962PUY5-F1
#
_cell.length_a   1.000
_cell.length_b   1.000
_cell.length_c   1.000
_cell.angle_alpha   90.00
_cell.angle_beta   90.00
_cell.angle_gamma   90.00
#
_symmetry.space_group_name_H-M   'P 1'
#
loop_
_entity.id
_entity.type
_entity.pdbx_description
1 polymer ?
#
loop_
_entity_poly.entity_id
_entity_poly.type
_entity_poly.pdbx_seq_one_letter_code
_entity_poly.pdbx_strand_id
1 'polypeptide(L)'
;MKKFDITFRGEVLPKHDPEQVKAGFVELFKIHDSGMLAEIFSGEPVVLRSNLDRKAAAEYFVKVNQLGGVIELVTSSARYKDHENGPENTPDSGNFTPRLVRNTLPDPGANGRVLAEQPGVVDRSWPVSTARLKRKAPRPGNRDNTTREEPLAPAPAGASPAARLESVEAPARAASRVAAVAAAAQKNRKDELEQARERERRTPGAVEEARTAAQAQAVVESSRERDSQQQLLAAKAKEEATRKAEREQARQLLERAAKAQEEAEEEARRKSAEDKSRLEARTLAEQDRRRADEYARRKALAKQINDITRQELARLQAEGLEIQKAVELRLTELERQVVAAGTGAEQEKARLKNLANEARDRETQEIRRLEQQELEAARDSEVAISKLKELEQQSKSNVADQLARLEAREEEINTQGREKITELEKSCRETRRKAAEDIARLEQLIADTRRQAEMDIADLEQLIEAESQKSEQDTTQLLAQREALERTAAEEAAALHSRCEEHGRITRERIADIKNLKGEAGQSATAELARLEALEQEADRAVEKEIAKLRLAISTTRDEAINELERLQSLESEVLCKQAEQLARLKQF
;
A
#
# COMPACT_ATOMS: atom_id res chain seq x y z
N MET A 1 16.30 -1.45 -24.62
CA MET A 1 15.09 -0.58 -24.53
C MET A 1 15.18 0.25 -23.26
N LYS A 2 14.74 1.51 -23.25
CA LYS A 2 14.78 2.36 -22.03
C LYS A 2 13.69 1.90 -21.05
N LYS A 3 14.05 1.72 -19.79
CA LYS A 3 13.15 1.41 -18.67
C LYS A 3 12.77 2.70 -17.92
N PHE A 4 11.57 2.73 -17.35
CA PHE A 4 10.99 3.89 -16.67
C PHE A 4 10.50 3.52 -15.27
N ASP A 5 10.66 4.45 -14.35
CA ASP A 5 10.14 4.39 -12.99
C ASP A 5 9.04 5.44 -12.84
N ILE A 6 7.95 5.09 -12.16
CA ILE A 6 6.85 6.00 -11.87
C ILE A 6 7.01 6.51 -10.46
N THR A 7 7.23 7.82 -10.32
CA THR A 7 7.40 8.48 -9.03
C THR A 7 6.17 9.34 -8.74
N PHE A 8 5.65 9.24 -7.52
CA PHE A 8 4.51 10.04 -7.04
C PHE A 8 4.96 10.92 -5.88
N ARG A 9 4.58 12.20 -5.91
CA ARG A 9 5.01 13.20 -4.91
C ARG A 9 3.94 13.50 -3.84
N GLY A 10 2.88 12.70 -3.73
CA GLY A 10 1.79 12.99 -2.80
C GLY A 10 0.85 14.12 -3.23
N GLU A 11 1.11 14.77 -4.38
CA GLU A 11 0.29 15.89 -4.87
C GLU A 11 -0.99 15.39 -5.55
N VAL A 12 -2.13 15.90 -5.07
CA VAL A 12 -3.47 15.65 -5.62
C VAL A 12 -3.94 16.88 -6.38
N LEU A 13 -4.51 16.68 -7.57
CA LEU A 13 -5.06 17.76 -8.38
C LEU A 13 -6.22 18.45 -7.65
N PRO A 14 -6.30 19.80 -7.66
CA PRO A 14 -7.30 20.56 -6.89
C PRO A 14 -8.78 20.24 -7.18
N LYS A 15 -9.06 19.49 -8.26
CA LYS A 15 -10.42 19.11 -8.69
C LYS A 15 -10.86 17.74 -8.16
N HIS A 16 -9.96 16.98 -7.53
CA HIS A 16 -10.24 15.63 -7.07
C HIS A 16 -10.23 15.57 -5.54
N ASP A 17 -11.14 14.78 -4.99
CA ASP A 17 -11.21 14.54 -3.56
C ASP A 17 -10.04 13.63 -3.12
N PRO A 18 -9.18 14.07 -2.18
CA PRO A 18 -8.02 13.28 -1.73
C PRO A 18 -8.41 11.91 -1.18
N GLU A 19 -9.60 11.73 -0.61
CA GLU A 19 -10.05 10.42 -0.13
C GLU A 19 -10.36 9.46 -1.28
N GLN A 20 -10.95 9.96 -2.36
CA GLN A 20 -11.20 9.18 -3.57
C GLN A 20 -9.90 8.80 -4.29
N VAL A 21 -8.93 9.72 -4.33
CA VAL A 21 -7.61 9.43 -4.91
C VAL A 21 -6.89 8.34 -4.10
N LYS A 22 -6.94 8.41 -2.77
CA LYS A 22 -6.41 7.37 -1.88
C LYS A 22 -7.05 6.00 -2.11
N ALA A 23 -8.38 5.94 -2.22
CA ALA A 23 -9.10 4.70 -2.53
C ALA A 23 -8.72 4.14 -3.91
N GLY A 24 -8.63 4.99 -4.93
CA GLY A 24 -8.19 4.58 -6.26
C GLY A 24 -6.76 4.06 -6.31
N PHE A 25 -5.85 4.63 -5.49
CA PHE A 25 -4.48 4.12 -5.35
C PHE A 25 -4.42 2.74 -4.69
N VAL A 26 -5.24 2.51 -3.66
CA VAL A 26 -5.38 1.20 -3.03
C VAL A 26 -5.83 0.14 -4.03
N GLU A 27 -6.82 0.47 -4.89
CA GLU A 27 -7.32 -0.44 -5.91
C GLU A 27 -6.30 -0.69 -7.03
N LEU A 28 -5.65 0.37 -7.54
CA LEU A 28 -4.73 0.28 -8.67
C LEU A 28 -3.43 -0.45 -8.33
N PHE A 29 -2.88 -0.23 -7.14
CA PHE A 29 -1.60 -0.81 -6.70
C PHE A 29 -1.75 -1.98 -5.73
N LYS A 30 -2.99 -2.32 -5.33
CA LYS A 30 -3.30 -3.39 -4.36
C LYS A 30 -2.57 -3.22 -3.04
N ILE A 31 -2.54 -1.99 -2.53
CA ILE A 31 -1.88 -1.66 -1.26
C ILE A 31 -2.87 -1.90 -0.12
N HIS A 32 -2.64 -2.95 0.66
CA HIS A 32 -3.53 -3.31 1.78
C HIS A 32 -3.19 -2.58 3.09
N ASP A 33 -2.00 -1.97 3.19
CA ASP A 33 -1.54 -1.30 4.40
C ASP A 33 -1.89 0.19 4.39
N SER A 34 -2.75 0.60 5.32
CA SER A 34 -3.15 2.00 5.53
C SER A 34 -1.99 2.92 5.96
N GLY A 35 -0.97 2.39 6.65
CA GLY A 35 0.20 3.16 7.07
C GLY A 35 1.07 3.55 5.87
N MET A 36 1.27 2.58 4.97
CA MET A 36 1.98 2.79 3.71
C MET A 36 1.27 3.81 2.81
N LEU A 37 -0.07 3.81 2.80
CA LEU A 37 -0.84 4.82 2.07
C LEU A 37 -0.63 6.23 2.64
N ALA A 38 -0.59 6.38 3.96
CA ALA A 38 -0.29 7.68 4.58
C ALA A 38 1.11 8.19 4.21
N GLU A 39 2.09 7.29 4.09
CA GLU A 39 3.46 7.61 3.71
C GLU A 39 3.58 8.03 2.23
N ILE A 40 2.86 7.37 1.32
CA ILE A 40 2.81 7.73 -0.10
C ILE A 40 2.22 9.13 -0.31
N PHE A 41 1.26 9.53 0.51
CA PHE A 41 0.63 10.86 0.47
C PHE A 41 1.29 11.88 1.42
N SER A 42 2.48 11.58 1.95
CA SER A 42 3.21 12.49 2.84
C SER A 42 3.79 13.73 2.15
N GLY A 43 3.88 13.70 0.81
CA GLY A 43 4.56 14.72 0.02
C GLY A 43 5.98 14.32 -0.41
N GLU A 44 6.54 13.26 0.15
CA GLU A 44 7.83 12.73 -0.29
C GLU A 44 7.70 11.97 -1.62
N PRO A 45 8.68 12.09 -2.55
CA PRO A 45 8.67 11.35 -3.80
C PRO A 45 8.88 9.85 -3.57
N VAL A 46 7.81 9.06 -3.74
CA VAL A 46 7.84 7.61 -3.62
C VAL A 46 7.81 6.97 -5.01
N VAL A 47 8.68 5.98 -5.25
CA VAL A 47 8.62 5.17 -6.48
C VAL A 47 7.56 4.10 -6.29
N LEU A 48 6.48 4.19 -7.06
CA LEU A 48 5.41 3.22 -7.02
C LEU A 48 5.85 1.94 -7.74
N ARG A 49 6.27 2.04 -9.00
CA ARG A 49 6.74 0.91 -9.81
C ARG A 49 8.01 1.29 -10.55
N SER A 50 9.00 0.41 -10.48
CA SER A 50 10.27 0.55 -11.21
C SER A 50 10.35 -0.40 -12.41
N ASN A 51 11.28 -0.11 -13.32
CA ASN A 51 11.64 -0.95 -14.46
C ASN A 51 10.49 -1.26 -15.45
N LEU A 52 9.56 -0.31 -15.63
CA LEU A 52 8.47 -0.45 -16.59
C LEU A 52 8.93 -0.16 -18.02
N ASP A 53 8.32 -0.86 -18.97
CA ASP A 53 8.46 -0.52 -20.38
C ASP A 53 7.68 0.75 -20.72
N ARG A 54 8.10 1.46 -21.78
CA ARG A 54 7.49 2.73 -22.20
C ARG A 54 5.97 2.68 -22.32
N LYS A 55 5.43 1.57 -22.84
CA LYS A 55 3.99 1.37 -23.02
C LYS A 55 3.27 1.20 -21.67
N ALA A 56 3.77 0.32 -20.81
CA ALA A 56 3.20 0.10 -19.48
C ALA A 56 3.30 1.36 -18.60
N ALA A 57 4.44 2.06 -18.65
CA ALA A 57 4.63 3.31 -17.91
C ALA A 57 3.62 4.39 -18.33
N ALA A 58 3.35 4.52 -19.64
CA ALA A 58 2.33 5.43 -20.15
C ALA A 58 0.90 5.03 -19.74
N GLU A 59 0.58 3.73 -19.69
CA GLU A 59 -0.73 3.24 -19.24
C GLU A 59 -0.98 3.58 -17.76
N TYR A 60 0.00 3.34 -16.89
CA TYR A 60 -0.09 3.78 -15.49
C TYR A 60 -0.13 5.30 -15.36
N PHE A 61 0.59 6.01 -16.25
CA PHE A 61 0.58 7.46 -16.26
C PHE A 61 -0.83 8.04 -16.42
N VAL A 62 -1.54 7.52 -17.42
CA VAL A 62 -2.92 7.92 -17.71
C VAL A 62 -3.86 7.53 -16.57
N LYS A 63 -3.76 6.32 -16.02
CA LYS A 63 -4.64 5.84 -14.94
C LYS A 63 -4.49 6.66 -13.66
N VAL A 64 -3.27 6.96 -13.23
CA VAL A 64 -3.04 7.73 -12.00
C VAL A 64 -3.47 9.20 -12.17
N ASN A 65 -3.27 9.77 -13.36
CA ASN A 65 -3.73 11.14 -13.64
C ASN A 65 -5.27 11.23 -13.72
N GLN A 66 -5.95 10.17 -14.20
CA GLN A 66 -7.42 10.05 -14.16
C GLN A 66 -7.96 9.95 -12.74
N LEU A 67 -7.21 9.33 -11.82
CA LEU A 67 -7.52 9.30 -10.39
C LEU A 67 -7.24 10.63 -9.69
N GLY A 68 -6.58 11.59 -10.35
CA GLY A 68 -6.27 12.89 -9.79
C GLY A 68 -4.89 13.00 -9.13
N GLY A 69 -3.99 12.03 -9.30
CA GLY A 69 -2.62 12.07 -8.77
C GLY A 69 -1.61 12.63 -9.78
N VAL A 70 -0.71 13.50 -9.32
CA VAL A 70 0.40 14.02 -10.15
C VAL A 70 1.62 13.10 -10.03
N ILE A 71 2.02 12.48 -11.14
CA ILE A 71 3.17 11.57 -11.20
C ILE A 71 4.21 12.02 -12.23
N GLU A 72 5.45 11.61 -11.98
CA GLU A 72 6.61 11.91 -12.80
C GLU A 72 7.20 10.61 -13.35
N LEU A 73 7.38 10.54 -14.68
CA LEU A 73 8.06 9.43 -15.34
C LEU A 73 9.56 9.70 -15.36
N VAL A 74 10.33 8.91 -14.62
CA VAL A 74 11.79 9.03 -14.55
C VAL A 74 12.41 7.87 -15.32
N THR A 75 13.38 8.12 -16.21
CA THR A 75 14.12 7.04 -16.88
C THR A 75 15.04 6.34 -15.88
N SER A 76 14.88 5.03 -15.68
CA SER A 76 15.60 4.24 -14.66
C SER A 76 17.14 4.31 -14.82
N SER A 77 17.64 4.60 -16.03
CA SER A 77 19.09 4.77 -16.30
C SER A 77 19.74 5.95 -15.56
N ALA A 78 18.95 6.92 -15.07
CA ALA A 78 19.47 8.07 -14.34
C ALA A 78 19.80 7.76 -12.88
N ARG A 79 19.22 6.69 -12.29
CA ARG A 79 19.42 6.33 -10.86
C ARG A 79 20.38 5.16 -10.62
N TYR A 80 20.81 4.46 -11.67
CA TYR A 80 21.66 3.28 -11.54
C TYR A 80 23.16 3.58 -11.40
N LYS A 81 23.59 4.85 -11.31
CA LYS A 81 25.02 5.16 -11.11
C LYS A 81 25.52 4.99 -9.67
N ASP A 82 24.64 4.90 -8.66
CA ASP A 82 25.06 4.95 -7.25
C ASP A 82 24.80 3.66 -6.43
N HIS A 83 24.19 2.62 -7.00
CA HIS A 83 23.88 1.38 -6.25
C HIS A 83 24.06 0.11 -7.10
N GLU A 84 25.31 -0.29 -7.36
CA GLU A 84 25.62 -1.52 -8.12
C GLU A 84 25.72 -2.80 -7.27
N ASN A 85 25.36 -2.80 -5.97
CA ASN A 85 25.45 -3.99 -5.12
C ASN A 85 24.15 -4.27 -4.35
N GLY A 86 23.09 -4.68 -5.05
CA GLY A 86 21.87 -5.20 -4.44
C GLY A 86 21.27 -6.32 -5.30
N PRO A 87 20.85 -7.45 -4.69
CA PRO A 87 20.48 -8.66 -5.43
C PRO A 87 19.27 -8.42 -6.35
N GLU A 88 19.36 -9.00 -7.54
CA GLU A 88 18.33 -9.01 -8.58
C GLU A 88 16.95 -9.38 -8.03
N ASN A 89 16.00 -8.47 -8.21
CA ASN A 89 14.58 -8.73 -7.96
C ASN A 89 14.08 -9.82 -8.93
N THR A 90 13.80 -10.99 -8.37
CA THR A 90 13.05 -12.06 -9.03
C THR A 90 11.58 -11.62 -9.23
N PRO A 91 10.99 -11.77 -10.42
CA PRO A 91 9.67 -11.24 -10.75
C PRO A 91 8.51 -12.17 -10.31
N ASP A 92 8.52 -12.71 -9.09
CA ASP A 92 7.50 -13.69 -8.66
C ASP A 92 7.03 -13.56 -7.21
N SER A 93 6.51 -12.39 -6.83
CA SER A 93 5.61 -12.29 -5.67
C SER A 93 4.75 -11.04 -5.78
N GLY A 94 3.43 -11.21 -5.78
CA GLY A 94 2.44 -10.13 -5.92
C GLY A 94 2.35 -9.14 -4.74
N ASN A 95 3.40 -9.02 -3.92
CA ASN A 95 3.44 -8.07 -2.81
C ASN A 95 4.23 -6.82 -3.21
N PHE A 96 3.49 -5.75 -3.45
CA PHE A 96 4.00 -4.42 -3.71
C PHE A 96 4.59 -3.83 -2.43
N THR A 97 5.90 -3.59 -2.40
CA THR A 97 6.57 -2.80 -1.36
C THR A 97 7.16 -1.54 -2.00
N PRO A 98 6.51 -0.35 -1.82
CA PRO A 98 7.04 0.90 -2.34
C PRO A 98 8.35 1.21 -1.64
N ARG A 99 9.38 1.53 -2.42
CA ARG A 99 10.69 1.91 -1.91
C ARG A 99 10.71 3.41 -1.73
N LEU A 100 10.78 3.88 -0.48
CA LEU A 100 11.02 5.30 -0.21
C LEU A 100 12.39 5.70 -0.75
N VAL A 101 12.39 6.67 -1.64
CA VAL A 101 13.62 7.30 -2.14
C VAL A 101 13.95 8.40 -1.15
N ARG A 102 14.56 8.02 -0.02
CA ARG A 102 15.22 9.03 0.81
C ARG A 102 16.36 9.60 -0.02
N ASN A 103 16.17 10.81 -0.53
CA ASN A 103 17.25 11.62 -1.06
C ASN A 103 18.26 11.82 0.07
N THR A 104 19.27 10.96 0.15
CA THR A 104 20.43 11.19 1.00
C THR A 104 21.10 12.45 0.47
N LEU A 105 21.00 13.53 1.25
CA LEU A 105 21.79 14.73 1.04
C LEU A 105 23.26 14.31 0.83
N PRO A 106 23.96 14.84 -0.18
CA PRO A 106 25.34 14.48 -0.44
C PRO A 106 26.21 14.86 0.75
N ASP A 107 26.84 13.86 1.35
CA ASP A 107 27.80 13.98 2.45
C ASP A 107 29.10 14.61 1.92
N PRO A 108 29.45 15.87 2.28
CA PRO A 108 30.69 16.49 1.87
C PRO A 108 31.78 16.09 2.86
N GLY A 109 32.29 14.85 2.80
CA GLY A 109 33.15 14.38 3.88
C GLY A 109 33.91 13.08 3.70
N ALA A 110 34.32 12.68 2.49
CA ALA A 110 35.06 11.43 2.28
C ALA A 110 36.46 11.62 1.66
N ASN A 111 37.26 12.56 2.17
CA ASN A 111 38.69 12.71 1.83
C ASN A 111 39.53 13.12 3.05
N GLY A 112 39.55 12.29 4.10
CA GLY A 112 40.35 12.60 5.30
C GLY A 112 40.46 11.45 6.27
N ARG A 113 41.10 10.35 5.88
CA ARG A 113 41.53 9.32 6.84
C ARG A 113 42.86 8.68 6.46
N VAL A 114 43.87 9.55 6.38
CA VAL A 114 45.29 9.19 6.51
C VAL A 114 45.83 10.14 7.57
N LEU A 115 46.53 9.61 8.57
CA LEU A 115 47.11 10.25 9.77
C LEU A 115 46.20 10.26 11.01
N ALA A 116 46.35 9.23 11.86
CA ALA A 116 46.88 9.40 13.22
C ALA A 116 46.82 8.07 13.98
N GLU A 117 47.93 7.35 13.97
CA GLU A 117 48.28 6.42 15.03
C GLU A 117 48.58 7.23 16.30
N GLN A 118 47.81 7.06 17.38
CA GLN A 118 48.30 7.17 18.75
C GLN A 118 47.49 6.23 19.67
N PRO A 119 48.15 5.43 20.52
CA PRO A 119 47.50 4.55 21.47
C PRO A 119 47.28 5.26 22.82
N GLY A 120 46.07 5.14 23.36
CA GLY A 120 45.80 5.30 24.79
C GLY A 120 45.32 6.67 25.23
N VAL A 121 44.00 6.89 25.19
CA VAL A 121 43.28 7.70 26.17
C VAL A 121 41.89 7.10 26.35
N VAL A 122 41.61 6.68 27.59
CA VAL A 122 40.28 6.29 28.07
C VAL A 122 39.45 7.56 28.16
N ASP A 123 38.38 7.67 27.38
CA ASP A 123 37.35 8.69 27.62
C ASP A 123 36.01 8.06 27.97
N ARG A 124 35.64 8.32 29.23
CA ARG A 124 34.36 8.03 29.85
C ARG A 124 33.50 9.28 29.71
N SER A 125 32.56 9.30 28.78
CA SER A 125 31.47 10.27 28.84
C SER A 125 30.28 9.87 27.96
N TRP A 126 29.38 9.07 28.54
CA TRP A 126 27.96 9.18 28.23
C TRP A 126 27.32 10.09 29.27
N PRO A 127 26.86 11.31 28.90
CA PRO A 127 26.06 12.13 29.77
C PRO A 127 24.58 11.84 29.50
N VAL A 128 23.92 11.09 30.38
CA VAL A 128 22.46 11.15 30.48
C VAL A 128 22.09 11.55 31.91
N SER A 129 21.98 12.87 32.04
CA SER A 129 21.10 13.65 32.91
C SER A 129 20.39 12.93 34.06
N THR A 130 20.97 13.11 35.24
CA THR A 130 20.31 13.07 36.53
C THR A 130 19.63 14.42 36.80
N ALA A 131 18.30 14.50 36.75
CA ALA A 131 17.54 15.49 37.52
C ALA A 131 16.03 15.17 37.57
N ARG A 132 15.51 15.14 38.81
CA ARG A 132 14.09 15.04 39.25
C ARG A 132 13.48 13.63 39.11
N LEU A 133 13.05 12.94 40.16
CA LEU A 133 12.48 13.41 41.42
C LEU A 133 13.09 12.74 42.66
N LYS A 134 13.33 13.61 43.62
CA LYS A 134 13.66 13.39 45.03
C LYS A 134 12.39 13.04 45.82
N ARG A 135 12.62 12.32 46.93
CA ARG A 135 11.77 12.06 48.13
C ARG A 135 10.90 10.80 48.03
N LYS A 136 10.89 9.88 49.01
CA LYS A 136 11.29 9.94 50.43
C LYS A 136 11.50 8.49 50.93
N ALA A 137 12.60 8.24 51.64
CA ALA A 137 12.78 7.07 52.52
C ALA A 137 11.91 7.27 53.81
N PRO A 138 11.66 6.27 54.69
CA PRO A 138 12.71 5.42 55.30
C PRO A 138 12.35 3.93 55.61
N ARG A 139 13.36 3.07 55.42
CA ARG A 139 13.91 2.01 56.31
C ARG A 139 13.02 0.88 56.93
N PRO A 140 13.67 -0.23 57.35
CA PRO A 140 13.18 -1.60 57.26
C PRO A 140 12.74 -2.19 58.61
N GLY A 141 12.03 -3.31 58.58
CA GLY A 141 11.89 -4.17 59.76
C GLY A 141 10.84 -5.26 59.64
N ASN A 142 11.23 -6.45 60.09
CA ASN A 142 10.45 -7.63 60.49
C ASN A 142 9.69 -8.41 59.41
N ARG A 143 9.97 -9.71 59.23
CA ARG A 143 9.77 -10.86 60.14
C ARG A 143 8.30 -11.20 60.39
N ASP A 144 8.05 -12.45 60.07
CA ASP A 144 7.12 -13.40 60.69
C ASP A 144 5.65 -13.41 60.25
N ASN A 145 5.23 -14.67 60.06
CA ASN A 145 3.91 -15.24 60.20
C ASN A 145 2.94 -15.21 59.01
N THR A 146 2.96 -16.33 58.28
CA THR A 146 1.97 -17.41 58.46
C THR A 146 0.66 -16.97 59.12
N THR A 147 -0.44 -16.96 58.39
CA THR A 147 -1.66 -17.79 58.61
C THR A 147 -2.74 -17.34 57.63
N ARG A 148 -3.45 -18.32 57.05
CA ARG A 148 -4.83 -18.23 56.53
C ARG A 148 -5.04 -17.56 55.17
N GLU A 149 -5.48 -18.32 54.18
CA GLU A 149 -6.91 -18.48 53.91
C GLU A 149 -7.18 -19.63 52.93
N GLU A 150 -8.34 -20.22 53.13
CA GLU A 150 -8.96 -21.36 52.46
C GLU A 150 -9.92 -20.81 51.36
N PRO A 151 -10.82 -21.61 50.76
CA PRO A 151 -10.68 -22.31 49.48
C PRO A 151 -11.58 -21.73 48.36
N LEU A 152 -11.46 -22.24 47.13
CA LEU A 152 -12.54 -22.26 46.13
C LEU A 152 -12.27 -23.34 45.06
N ALA A 153 -13.10 -24.39 45.09
CA ALA A 153 -13.80 -25.14 44.02
C ALA A 153 -13.22 -25.14 42.57
N PRO A 154 -13.45 -26.18 41.73
CA PRO A 154 -14.82 -26.57 41.35
C PRO A 154 -15.10 -28.07 41.11
N ALA A 155 -16.36 -28.45 41.34
CA ALA A 155 -17.07 -29.62 40.80
C ALA A 155 -17.48 -29.35 39.31
N PRO A 156 -18.23 -30.21 38.56
CA PRO A 156 -19.01 -31.38 38.99
C PRO A 156 -19.12 -32.57 37.99
N ALA A 157 -19.96 -33.55 38.41
CA ALA A 157 -20.76 -34.49 37.62
C ALA A 157 -20.05 -35.69 36.97
N GLY A 158 -20.51 -36.93 37.08
CA GLY A 158 -21.70 -37.49 37.72
C GLY A 158 -21.80 -38.99 37.39
N ALA A 159 -22.47 -39.77 38.23
CA ALA A 159 -23.26 -40.96 37.89
C ALA A 159 -23.62 -41.74 39.18
N SER A 160 -24.89 -41.69 39.52
CA SER A 160 -25.61 -42.65 40.37
C SER A 160 -26.41 -43.59 39.42
N PRO A 161 -27.30 -44.50 39.85
CA PRO A 161 -27.59 -45.03 41.20
C PRO A 161 -27.89 -46.56 41.23
N ALA A 162 -28.02 -47.16 42.42
CA ALA A 162 -28.86 -48.34 42.71
C ALA A 162 -28.98 -48.49 44.26
N ALA A 163 -30.15 -48.25 44.87
CA ALA A 163 -31.14 -49.26 45.28
C ALA A 163 -30.62 -50.21 46.39
N ARG A 164 -31.29 -50.58 47.49
CA ARG A 164 -32.69 -50.49 47.93
C ARG A 164 -32.81 -51.15 49.33
N LEU A 165 -33.70 -50.58 50.14
CA LEU A 165 -34.50 -51.05 51.30
C LEU A 165 -34.50 -52.52 51.79
N GLU A 166 -34.91 -52.63 53.08
CA GLU A 166 -35.72 -53.67 53.76
C GLU A 166 -34.97 -54.89 54.36
N SER A 167 -34.97 -55.16 55.68
CA SER A 167 -36.02 -55.52 56.68
C SER A 167 -36.01 -57.02 57.00
N VAL A 168 -36.66 -57.45 58.11
CA VAL A 168 -37.02 -58.86 58.52
C VAL A 168 -35.95 -59.59 59.37
N GLU A 169 -36.16 -60.33 60.48
CA GLU A 169 -37.25 -60.72 61.41
C GLU A 169 -36.54 -61.43 62.62
N ALA A 170 -36.86 -61.25 63.91
CA ALA A 170 -38.04 -61.74 64.66
C ALA A 170 -37.84 -63.15 65.33
N PRO A 171 -38.73 -63.58 66.27
CA PRO A 171 -38.35 -63.96 67.65
C PRO A 171 -39.06 -65.26 68.15
N ALA A 172 -38.86 -65.68 69.40
CA ALA A 172 -39.80 -66.57 70.14
C ALA A 172 -39.43 -66.54 71.64
N ARG A 173 -40.32 -66.17 72.57
CA ARG A 173 -41.45 -66.97 73.12
C ARG A 173 -40.95 -68.34 73.62
N ALA A 174 -41.21 -68.82 74.83
CA ALA A 174 -42.40 -68.75 75.67
C ALA A 174 -41.95 -69.19 77.08
N ALA A 175 -42.30 -68.48 78.16
CA ALA A 175 -43.60 -68.50 78.80
C ALA A 175 -44.00 -69.87 79.37
N SER A 176 -44.52 -69.79 80.60
CA SER A 176 -45.41 -70.76 81.22
C SER A 176 -44.69 -71.95 81.86
N ARG A 177 -44.94 -72.31 83.12
CA ARG A 177 -46.25 -72.40 83.75
C ARG A 177 -46.03 -72.61 85.25
N VAL A 178 -46.71 -71.83 86.09
CA VAL A 178 -47.89 -72.27 86.87
C VAL A 178 -47.47 -72.94 88.17
N ALA A 179 -47.49 -72.23 89.29
CA ALA A 179 -48.65 -71.67 89.99
C ALA A 179 -49.23 -72.63 91.03
N ALA A 180 -49.67 -71.97 92.10
CA ALA A 180 -50.55 -72.46 93.15
C ALA A 180 -49.90 -73.54 94.01
N VAL A 181 -49.64 -73.25 95.28
CA VAL A 181 -50.61 -73.25 96.40
C VAL A 181 -49.76 -72.84 97.62
N ALA A 182 -50.12 -72.03 98.60
CA ALA A 182 -51.33 -71.33 99.01
C ALA A 182 -50.90 -70.41 100.19
N ALA A 183 -51.38 -69.17 100.23
CA ALA A 183 -52.41 -68.71 101.17
C ALA A 183 -51.87 -67.89 102.35
N ALA A 184 -52.05 -66.57 102.24
CA ALA A 184 -52.52 -65.72 103.33
C ALA A 184 -53.32 -64.54 102.75
N ALA A 185 -54.64 -64.68 102.85
CA ALA A 185 -55.71 -63.74 102.52
C ALA A 185 -55.46 -62.31 103.07
N GLN A 186 -55.60 -61.28 102.23
CA GLN A 186 -56.85 -60.53 101.94
C GLN A 186 -57.46 -59.82 103.16
N LYS A 187 -57.18 -58.51 103.29
CA LYS A 187 -58.08 -57.53 103.89
C LYS A 187 -57.77 -56.13 103.34
N ASN A 188 -58.66 -55.66 102.45
CA ASN A 188 -58.91 -54.26 102.05
C ASN A 188 -57.84 -53.59 101.18
N ARG A 189 -57.96 -53.47 99.85
CA ARG A 189 -59.12 -53.27 98.96
C ARG A 189 -59.86 -51.95 99.27
N LYS A 190 -59.88 -51.07 98.27
CA LYS A 190 -61.06 -50.28 97.88
C LYS A 190 -61.30 -48.87 98.47
N ASP A 191 -60.37 -48.25 99.19
CA ASP A 191 -60.64 -46.94 99.86
C ASP A 191 -59.70 -45.74 99.62
N GLU A 192 -58.61 -45.77 98.84
CA GLU A 192 -57.69 -44.59 98.78
C GLU A 192 -57.22 -44.15 97.38
N LEU A 193 -58.09 -44.25 96.37
CA LEU A 193 -57.84 -43.69 95.04
C LEU A 193 -58.75 -42.50 94.65
N GLU A 194 -59.63 -42.00 95.52
CA GLU A 194 -60.73 -41.13 95.05
C GLU A 194 -61.20 -40.03 96.03
N GLN A 195 -60.37 -39.53 96.97
CA GLN A 195 -60.87 -38.58 98.00
C GLN A 195 -60.07 -37.32 98.39
N ALA A 196 -58.93 -36.96 97.78
CA ALA A 196 -58.22 -35.72 98.22
C ALA A 196 -57.84 -34.70 97.14
N ARG A 197 -58.14 -34.94 95.85
CA ARG A 197 -57.89 -33.95 94.79
C ARG A 197 -59.15 -33.41 94.09
N GLU A 198 -60.32 -33.65 94.67
CA GLU A 198 -61.61 -33.21 94.10
C GLU A 198 -62.52 -32.47 95.09
N ARG A 199 -61.92 -31.73 96.04
CA ARG A 199 -62.64 -30.74 96.86
C ARG A 199 -62.12 -29.33 96.63
N GLU A 200 -62.19 -28.91 95.37
CA GLU A 200 -62.24 -27.50 95.01
C GLU A 200 -63.37 -27.29 93.99
N ARG A 201 -64.54 -26.82 94.48
CA ARG A 201 -65.23 -25.59 94.02
C ARG A 201 -66.74 -25.60 94.30
N ARG A 202 -67.17 -24.66 95.16
CA ARG A 202 -68.23 -23.61 94.98
C ARG A 202 -68.76 -23.18 96.37
N THR A 203 -68.26 -22.09 96.99
CA THR A 203 -68.56 -20.62 96.83
C THR A 203 -69.72 -20.14 97.74
N PRO A 204 -69.97 -18.82 98.01
CA PRO A 204 -69.23 -17.57 97.67
C PRO A 204 -69.15 -16.47 98.79
N GLY A 205 -68.39 -15.40 98.53
CA GLY A 205 -68.58 -14.02 99.04
C GLY A 205 -67.93 -13.69 100.40
N ALA A 206 -67.41 -12.50 100.71
CA ALA A 206 -67.41 -11.21 100.02
C ALA A 206 -66.49 -10.22 100.79
N VAL A 207 -65.70 -9.45 100.04
CA VAL A 207 -65.55 -7.98 100.14
C VAL A 207 -64.57 -7.36 101.16
N GLU A 208 -63.81 -6.40 100.61
CA GLU A 208 -63.03 -5.37 101.26
C GLU A 208 -63.84 -4.53 102.26
N GLU A 209 -63.25 -4.22 103.42
CA GLU A 209 -63.27 -2.90 104.08
C GLU A 209 -62.83 -3.06 105.55
N ALA A 210 -61.64 -2.55 105.90
CA ALA A 210 -61.38 -1.82 107.16
C ALA A 210 -59.88 -1.52 107.32
N ARG A 211 -59.51 -0.32 106.86
CA ARG A 211 -58.34 0.41 107.32
C ARG A 211 -58.45 0.74 108.82
N THR A 212 -57.29 0.66 109.49
CA THR A 212 -56.80 1.57 110.56
C THR A 212 -57.63 1.79 111.83
N ALA A 213 -57.10 1.34 112.98
CA ALA A 213 -57.16 2.08 114.25
C ALA A 213 -56.15 1.59 115.30
N ALA A 214 -55.31 2.54 115.75
CA ALA A 214 -54.87 2.76 117.14
C ALA A 214 -53.88 1.76 117.80
N GLN A 215 -52.64 2.12 118.20
CA GLN A 215 -52.09 3.43 118.60
C GLN A 215 -52.87 4.10 119.73
N ALA A 216 -52.98 3.43 120.91
CA ALA A 216 -53.37 4.06 122.18
C ALA A 216 -53.10 3.17 123.41
N GLN A 217 -51.84 2.97 123.83
CA GLN A 217 -51.54 2.44 125.18
C GLN A 217 -50.12 2.82 125.69
N ALA A 218 -49.75 4.10 125.55
CA ALA A 218 -48.46 4.64 126.00
C ALA A 218 -48.56 5.79 127.02
N VAL A 219 -49.69 6.00 127.73
CA VAL A 219 -49.85 7.21 128.58
C VAL A 219 -50.41 6.98 130.00
N VAL A 220 -50.72 5.75 130.44
CA VAL A 220 -51.41 5.57 131.75
C VAL A 220 -50.50 5.20 132.95
N GLU A 221 -49.26 4.75 132.74
CA GLU A 221 -48.42 4.28 133.87
C GLU A 221 -47.67 5.39 134.64
N SER A 222 -47.72 6.65 134.21
CA SER A 222 -47.08 7.79 134.92
C SER A 222 -47.80 8.25 136.20
N SER A 223 -48.91 7.62 136.61
CA SER A 223 -49.80 8.19 137.63
C SER A 223 -49.86 7.42 138.97
N ARG A 224 -49.32 6.19 139.05
CA ARG A 224 -49.45 5.33 140.26
C ARG A 224 -48.29 5.40 141.26
N GLU A 225 -47.21 6.10 140.94
CA GLU A 225 -46.04 6.23 141.82
C GLU A 225 -46.17 7.29 142.92
N ARG A 226 -47.23 8.10 142.95
CA ARG A 226 -47.31 9.22 143.92
C ARG A 226 -48.05 8.94 145.23
N ASP A 227 -48.81 7.85 145.37
CA ASP A 227 -49.77 7.76 146.49
C ASP A 227 -49.40 6.84 147.68
N SER A 228 -48.59 5.76 147.55
CA SER A 228 -48.51 4.78 148.65
C SER A 228 -47.31 4.92 149.60
N GLN A 229 -46.36 5.83 149.35
CA GLN A 229 -45.30 6.17 150.32
C GLN A 229 -45.86 6.72 151.65
N GLN A 230 -47.13 7.10 151.73
CA GLN A 230 -47.73 7.65 152.95
C GLN A 230 -48.22 6.60 153.96
N GLN A 231 -48.34 5.31 153.62
CA GLN A 231 -48.94 4.30 154.53
C GLN A 231 -47.94 3.54 155.42
N LEU A 232 -46.63 3.64 155.18
CA LEU A 232 -45.63 2.80 155.85
C LEU A 232 -45.28 3.22 157.29
N LEU A 233 -45.62 4.44 157.71
CA LEU A 233 -45.10 5.00 158.97
C LEU A 233 -46.00 4.77 160.20
N ALA A 234 -47.22 4.27 160.04
CA ALA A 234 -48.17 4.20 161.16
C ALA A 234 -48.19 2.86 161.94
N ALA A 235 -47.75 1.74 161.37
CA ALA A 235 -48.05 0.41 161.93
C ALA A 235 -46.97 -0.21 162.85
N LYS A 236 -45.71 0.22 162.79
CA LYS A 236 -44.59 -0.42 163.52
C LYS A 236 -44.61 -0.24 165.04
N ALA A 237 -45.44 0.65 165.60
CA ALA A 237 -45.35 1.03 167.01
C ALA A 237 -46.11 0.12 168.00
N LYS A 238 -46.92 -0.85 167.58
CA LYS A 238 -47.80 -1.62 168.50
C LYS A 238 -47.40 -3.08 168.74
N GLU A 239 -46.40 -3.61 168.03
CA GLU A 239 -46.07 -5.05 168.02
C GLU A 239 -45.07 -5.50 169.12
N GLU A 240 -44.39 -4.59 169.81
CA GLU A 240 -43.27 -4.96 170.70
C GLU A 240 -43.64 -5.23 172.17
N ALA A 241 -44.80 -4.80 172.64
CA ALA A 241 -45.10 -4.85 174.08
C ALA A 241 -45.59 -6.22 174.58
N THR A 242 -46.20 -7.05 173.74
CA THR A 242 -46.88 -8.29 174.20
C THR A 242 -46.00 -9.54 174.17
N ARG A 243 -44.88 -9.53 173.42
CA ARG A 243 -44.02 -10.71 173.21
C ARG A 243 -43.12 -11.11 174.40
N LYS A 244 -43.07 -10.35 175.49
CA LYS A 244 -42.13 -10.62 176.60
C LYS A 244 -42.71 -11.51 177.71
N ALA A 245 -44.01 -11.44 177.98
CA ALA A 245 -44.62 -12.20 179.09
C ALA A 245 -44.78 -13.70 178.80
N GLU A 246 -45.01 -14.09 177.53
CA GLU A 246 -45.22 -15.49 177.12
C GLU A 246 -43.94 -16.35 177.12
N ARG A 247 -42.76 -15.76 177.30
CA ARG A 247 -41.48 -16.47 177.12
C ARG A 247 -40.95 -17.20 178.35
N GLU A 248 -41.44 -16.90 179.55
CA GLU A 248 -40.84 -17.46 180.77
C GLU A 248 -41.49 -18.77 181.24
N GLN A 249 -42.81 -18.92 181.09
CA GLN A 249 -43.47 -20.18 181.48
C GLN A 249 -43.20 -21.33 180.49
N ALA A 250 -42.95 -21.02 179.21
CA ALA A 250 -42.60 -22.02 178.19
C ALA A 250 -41.23 -22.69 178.43
N ARG A 251 -40.33 -22.08 179.22
CA ARG A 251 -38.97 -22.61 179.41
C ARG A 251 -38.87 -23.79 180.38
N GLN A 252 -39.70 -23.84 181.44
CA GLN A 252 -39.53 -24.86 182.49
C GLN A 252 -40.09 -26.25 182.11
N LEU A 253 -41.06 -26.33 181.20
CA LEU A 253 -41.60 -27.61 180.74
C LEU A 253 -40.77 -28.24 179.61
N LEU A 254 -40.08 -27.44 178.79
CA LEU A 254 -39.24 -27.94 177.70
C LEU A 254 -37.94 -28.61 178.18
N GLU A 255 -37.40 -28.19 179.33
CA GLU A 255 -36.11 -28.71 179.80
C GLU A 255 -36.18 -30.17 180.28
N ARG A 256 -37.35 -30.60 180.80
CA ARG A 256 -37.55 -32.02 181.18
C ARG A 256 -37.82 -32.92 179.98
N ALA A 257 -38.35 -32.40 178.89
CA ALA A 257 -38.58 -33.16 177.65
C ALA A 257 -37.29 -33.36 176.84
N ALA A 258 -36.35 -32.40 176.88
CA ALA A 258 -35.11 -32.47 176.11
C ALA A 258 -34.18 -33.63 176.54
N LYS A 259 -34.07 -33.93 177.85
CA LYS A 259 -33.12 -34.94 178.34
C LYS A 259 -33.51 -36.39 178.01
N ALA A 260 -34.79 -36.70 177.88
CA ALA A 260 -35.24 -38.04 177.50
C ALA A 260 -35.11 -38.32 175.99
N GLN A 261 -35.00 -37.27 175.17
CA GLN A 261 -34.94 -37.39 173.71
C GLN A 261 -33.49 -37.50 173.19
N GLU A 262 -32.52 -36.94 173.91
CA GLU A 262 -31.10 -36.95 173.53
C GLU A 262 -30.48 -38.35 173.65
N GLU A 263 -30.86 -39.15 174.66
CA GLU A 263 -30.38 -40.52 174.84
C GLU A 263 -30.86 -41.49 173.74
N ALA A 264 -32.04 -41.23 173.14
CA ALA A 264 -32.56 -42.05 172.04
C ALA A 264 -31.93 -41.72 170.67
N GLU A 265 -31.43 -40.49 170.47
CA GLU A 265 -30.80 -40.09 169.21
C GLU A 265 -29.33 -40.53 169.09
N GLU A 266 -28.59 -40.63 170.19
CA GLU A 266 -27.19 -41.06 170.14
C GLU A 266 -27.03 -42.53 169.73
N GLU A 267 -27.98 -43.40 170.10
CA GLU A 267 -27.94 -44.81 169.72
C GLU A 267 -28.29 -45.04 168.24
N ALA A 268 -29.11 -44.15 167.64
CA ALA A 268 -29.44 -44.17 166.22
C ALA A 268 -28.28 -43.66 165.33
N ARG A 269 -27.50 -42.67 165.80
CA ARG A 269 -26.36 -42.11 165.03
C ARG A 269 -25.17 -43.06 164.92
N ARG A 270 -24.97 -43.97 165.87
CA ARG A 270 -23.87 -44.96 165.79
C ARG A 270 -24.12 -46.03 164.72
N LYS A 271 -25.37 -46.45 164.50
CA LYS A 271 -25.71 -47.47 163.49
C LYS A 271 -25.71 -46.93 162.06
N SER A 272 -26.07 -45.66 161.83
CA SER A 272 -26.04 -45.09 160.46
C SER A 272 -24.64 -44.68 159.97
N ALA A 273 -23.67 -44.54 160.87
CA ALA A 273 -22.29 -44.20 160.50
C ALA A 273 -21.49 -45.43 160.00
N GLU A 274 -21.76 -46.63 160.53
CA GLU A 274 -21.08 -47.86 160.12
C GLU A 274 -21.49 -48.31 158.71
N ASP A 275 -22.77 -48.17 158.34
CA ASP A 275 -23.26 -48.57 157.00
C ASP A 275 -22.81 -47.62 155.88
N LYS A 276 -22.53 -46.35 156.19
CA LYS A 276 -22.06 -45.37 155.20
C LYS A 276 -20.57 -45.59 154.82
N SER A 277 -19.74 -45.97 155.79
CA SER A 277 -18.32 -46.28 155.54
C SER A 277 -18.13 -47.54 154.67
N ARG A 278 -19.03 -48.52 154.79
CA ARG A 278 -18.99 -49.77 153.99
C ARG A 278 -19.38 -49.56 152.53
N LEU A 279 -20.22 -48.56 152.22
CA LEU A 279 -20.62 -48.26 150.85
C LEU A 279 -19.52 -47.49 150.10
N GLU A 280 -18.88 -46.53 150.76
CA GLU A 280 -17.82 -45.71 150.15
C GLU A 280 -16.56 -46.53 149.84
N ALA A 281 -16.21 -47.50 150.69
CA ALA A 281 -15.11 -48.45 150.43
C ALA A 281 -15.36 -49.36 149.21
N ARG A 282 -16.62 -49.73 148.92
CA ARG A 282 -16.97 -50.53 147.73
C ARG A 282 -16.89 -49.72 146.44
N THR A 283 -17.30 -48.45 146.46
CA THR A 283 -17.27 -47.60 145.26
C THR A 283 -15.85 -47.23 144.81
N LEU A 284 -14.90 -47.13 145.74
CA LEU A 284 -13.51 -46.82 145.41
C LEU A 284 -12.79 -48.00 144.75
N ALA A 285 -13.00 -49.22 145.25
CA ALA A 285 -12.40 -50.44 144.70
C ALA A 285 -12.89 -50.76 143.26
N GLU A 286 -14.12 -50.34 142.92
CA GLU A 286 -14.69 -50.57 141.59
C GLU A 286 -14.17 -49.58 140.53
N GLN A 287 -13.84 -48.34 140.94
CA GLN A 287 -13.23 -47.34 140.05
C GLN A 287 -11.79 -47.69 139.68
N ASP A 288 -11.02 -48.28 140.61
CA ASP A 288 -9.64 -48.70 140.33
C ASP A 288 -9.58 -49.89 139.36
N ARG A 289 -10.56 -50.81 139.41
CA ARG A 289 -10.69 -51.88 138.39
C ARG A 289 -10.96 -51.33 136.99
N ARG A 290 -11.84 -50.34 136.84
CA ARG A 290 -12.14 -49.74 135.52
C ARG A 290 -10.93 -49.03 134.92
N ARG A 291 -10.14 -48.34 135.73
CA ARG A 291 -8.90 -47.69 135.26
C ARG A 291 -7.84 -48.70 134.81
N ALA A 292 -7.71 -49.83 135.51
CA ALA A 292 -6.80 -50.89 135.11
C ALA A 292 -7.20 -51.54 133.76
N ASP A 293 -8.49 -51.80 133.55
CA ASP A 293 -9.01 -52.37 132.30
C ASP A 293 -8.88 -51.40 131.12
N GLU A 294 -9.11 -50.11 131.32
CA GLU A 294 -8.91 -49.08 130.30
C GLU A 294 -7.43 -48.91 129.92
N TYR A 295 -6.52 -49.02 130.89
CA TYR A 295 -5.09 -48.99 130.64
C TYR A 295 -4.65 -50.22 129.82
N ALA A 296 -5.20 -51.40 130.12
CA ALA A 296 -4.95 -52.62 129.33
C ALA A 296 -5.46 -52.48 127.89
N ARG A 297 -6.65 -51.92 127.68
CA ARG A 297 -7.21 -51.67 126.33
C ARG A 297 -6.39 -50.66 125.53
N ARG A 298 -5.95 -49.55 126.15
CA ARG A 298 -5.08 -48.56 125.49
C ARG A 298 -3.73 -49.16 125.11
N LYS A 299 -3.15 -49.99 125.96
CA LYS A 299 -1.89 -50.69 125.66
C LYS A 299 -2.05 -51.70 124.52
N ALA A 300 -3.19 -52.39 124.42
CA ALA A 300 -3.50 -53.30 123.31
C ALA A 300 -3.71 -52.54 121.99
N LEU A 301 -4.46 -51.42 122.01
CA LEU A 301 -4.65 -50.57 120.83
C LEU A 301 -3.35 -49.93 120.35
N ALA A 302 -2.48 -49.49 121.26
CA ALA A 302 -1.17 -48.95 120.90
C ALA A 302 -0.29 -50.00 120.20
N LYS A 303 -0.37 -51.28 120.59
CA LYS A 303 0.31 -52.37 119.88
C LYS A 303 -0.29 -52.57 118.48
N GLN A 304 -1.60 -52.62 118.35
CA GLN A 304 -2.25 -52.76 117.04
C GLN A 304 -1.91 -51.62 116.08
N ILE A 305 -1.86 -50.37 116.56
CA ILE A 305 -1.47 -49.22 115.74
C ILE A 305 -0.02 -49.36 115.27
N ASN A 306 0.89 -49.80 116.14
CA ASN A 306 2.29 -50.05 115.77
C ASN A 306 2.44 -51.20 114.77
N ASP A 307 1.62 -52.24 114.87
CA ASP A 307 1.65 -53.36 113.93
C ASP A 307 1.06 -52.97 112.57
N ILE A 308 -0.03 -52.19 112.55
CA ILE A 308 -0.63 -51.65 111.31
C ILE A 308 0.35 -50.69 110.62
N THR A 309 0.96 -49.76 111.35
CA THR A 309 1.93 -48.83 110.76
C THR A 309 3.17 -49.54 110.23
N ARG A 310 3.64 -50.61 110.87
CA ARG A 310 4.71 -51.46 110.32
C ARG A 310 4.29 -52.18 109.05
N GLN A 311 3.07 -52.72 109.01
CA GLN A 311 2.53 -53.39 107.83
C GLN A 311 2.35 -52.41 106.66
N GLU A 312 1.84 -51.20 106.91
CA GLU A 312 1.66 -50.17 105.89
C GLU A 312 3.01 -49.65 105.37
N LEU A 313 3.99 -49.43 106.25
CA LEU A 313 5.35 -49.06 105.83
C LEU A 313 6.01 -50.17 104.98
N ALA A 314 5.88 -51.44 105.38
CA ALA A 314 6.39 -52.56 104.61
C ALA A 314 5.70 -52.65 103.23
N ARG A 315 4.38 -52.42 103.20
CA ARG A 315 3.60 -52.39 101.95
C ARG A 315 4.03 -51.24 101.04
N LEU A 316 4.19 -50.02 101.57
CA LEU A 316 4.63 -48.86 100.79
C LEU A 316 6.08 -49.02 100.29
N GLN A 317 6.96 -49.67 101.06
CA GLN A 317 8.30 -50.01 100.61
C GLN A 317 8.28 -51.05 99.48
N ALA A 318 7.40 -52.05 99.57
CA ALA A 318 7.20 -53.03 98.49
C ALA A 318 6.62 -52.38 97.23
N GLU A 319 5.59 -51.55 97.37
CA GLU A 319 4.99 -50.79 96.26
C GLU A 319 6.01 -49.80 95.65
N GLY A 320 6.86 -49.17 96.46
CA GLY A 320 7.95 -48.32 95.98
C GLY A 320 8.98 -49.08 95.15
N LEU A 321 9.35 -50.29 95.56
CA LEU A 321 10.26 -51.17 94.81
C LEU A 321 9.63 -51.68 93.51
N GLU A 322 8.33 -52.01 93.52
CA GLU A 322 7.59 -52.39 92.31
C GLU A 322 7.55 -51.25 91.29
N ILE A 323 7.28 -50.01 91.74
CA ILE A 323 7.28 -48.82 90.88
C ILE A 323 8.68 -48.57 90.32
N GLN A 324 9.74 -48.69 91.13
CA GLN A 324 11.12 -48.54 90.65
C GLN A 324 11.44 -49.54 89.54
N LYS A 325 11.12 -50.83 89.74
CA LYS A 325 11.32 -51.86 88.71
C LYS A 325 10.51 -51.57 87.45
N ALA A 326 9.26 -51.11 87.58
CA ALA A 326 8.43 -50.75 86.43
C ALA A 326 8.98 -49.56 85.65
N VAL A 327 9.54 -48.56 86.33
CA VAL A 327 10.20 -47.41 85.70
C VAL A 327 11.48 -47.83 85.00
N GLU A 328 12.31 -48.66 85.63
CA GLU A 328 13.54 -49.19 85.01
C GLU A 328 13.23 -50.02 83.76
N LEU A 329 12.21 -50.89 83.81
CA LEU A 329 11.75 -51.63 82.64
C LEU A 329 11.29 -50.69 81.51
N ARG A 330 10.55 -49.63 81.85
CA ARG A 330 10.07 -48.68 80.84
C ARG A 330 11.20 -47.82 80.26
N LEU A 331 12.20 -47.48 81.08
CA LEU A 331 13.39 -46.77 80.60
C LEU A 331 14.21 -47.64 79.66
N THR A 332 14.47 -48.90 80.02
CA THR A 332 15.19 -49.84 79.14
C THR A 332 14.42 -50.12 77.85
N GLU A 333 13.09 -50.16 77.89
CA GLU A 333 12.27 -50.29 76.69
C GLU A 333 12.31 -49.03 75.81
N LEU A 334 12.24 -47.85 76.40
CA LEU A 334 12.39 -46.58 75.65
C LEU A 334 13.80 -46.44 75.06
N GLU A 335 14.85 -46.80 75.79
CA GLU A 335 16.21 -46.84 75.28
C GLU A 335 16.33 -47.78 74.09
N ARG A 336 15.73 -48.97 74.17
CA ARG A 336 15.69 -49.92 73.06
C ARG A 336 14.92 -49.36 71.86
N GLN A 337 13.81 -48.66 72.08
CA GLN A 337 13.04 -48.01 71.01
C GLN A 337 13.82 -46.86 70.36
N VAL A 338 14.53 -46.04 71.14
CA VAL A 338 15.37 -44.95 70.63
C VAL A 338 16.55 -45.51 69.82
N VAL A 339 17.19 -46.59 70.28
CA VAL A 339 18.26 -47.25 69.52
C VAL A 339 17.73 -47.90 68.24
N ALA A 340 16.57 -48.55 68.29
CA ALA A 340 15.92 -49.13 67.10
C ALA A 340 15.52 -48.04 66.09
N ALA A 341 14.96 -46.91 66.55
CA ALA A 341 14.64 -45.78 65.69
C ALA A 341 15.90 -45.11 65.12
N GLY A 342 16.96 -44.98 65.92
CA GLY A 342 18.26 -44.44 65.49
C GLY A 342 18.90 -45.30 64.40
N THR A 343 18.97 -46.61 64.61
CA THR A 343 19.53 -47.54 63.61
C THR A 343 18.67 -47.62 62.34
N GLY A 344 17.34 -47.56 62.46
CA GLY A 344 16.44 -47.46 61.30
C GLY A 344 16.66 -46.17 60.49
N ALA A 345 16.81 -45.02 61.17
CA ALA A 345 17.08 -43.74 60.50
C ALA A 345 18.46 -43.72 59.83
N GLU A 346 19.48 -44.32 60.44
CA GLU A 346 20.81 -44.45 59.85
C GLU A 346 20.82 -45.35 58.63
N GLN A 347 20.09 -46.47 58.67
CA GLN A 347 19.92 -47.37 57.53
C GLN A 347 19.20 -46.66 56.37
N GLU A 348 18.14 -45.91 56.64
CA GLU A 348 17.43 -45.18 55.60
C GLU A 348 18.28 -44.04 55.03
N LYS A 349 19.05 -43.34 55.88
CA LYS A 349 20.03 -42.36 55.42
C LYS A 349 21.10 -42.99 54.54
N ALA A 350 21.59 -44.18 54.89
CA ALA A 350 22.55 -44.92 54.06
C ALA A 350 21.92 -45.35 52.72
N ARG A 351 20.67 -45.81 52.73
CA ARG A 351 19.93 -46.17 51.51
C ARG A 351 19.74 -44.98 50.59
N LEU A 352 19.31 -43.83 51.11
CA LEU A 352 19.15 -42.60 50.34
C LEU A 352 20.49 -42.10 49.80
N LYS A 353 21.58 -42.21 50.56
CA LYS A 353 22.92 -41.87 50.09
C LYS A 353 23.37 -42.78 48.94
N ASN A 354 23.08 -44.08 49.02
CA ASN A 354 23.39 -45.02 47.93
C ASN A 354 22.55 -44.71 46.69
N LEU A 355 21.24 -44.47 46.83
CA LEU A 355 20.38 -44.08 45.70
C LEU A 355 20.83 -42.75 45.07
N ALA A 356 21.26 -41.78 45.88
CA ALA A 356 21.79 -40.51 45.37
C ALA A 356 23.10 -40.71 44.60
N ASN A 357 23.99 -41.59 45.08
CA ASN A 357 25.22 -41.93 44.36
C ASN A 357 24.92 -42.66 43.05
N GLU A 358 24.00 -43.64 43.05
CA GLU A 358 23.58 -44.33 41.83
C GLU A 358 22.95 -43.39 40.81
N ALA A 359 22.12 -42.43 41.26
CA ALA A 359 21.54 -41.42 40.38
C ALA A 359 22.63 -40.54 39.77
N ARG A 360 23.62 -40.12 40.56
CA ARG A 360 24.77 -39.35 40.08
C ARG A 360 25.61 -40.15 39.08
N ASP A 361 25.83 -41.43 39.33
CA ASP A 361 26.58 -42.30 38.41
C ASP A 361 25.83 -42.45 37.08
N ARG A 362 24.51 -42.63 37.11
CA ARG A 362 23.67 -42.66 35.89
C ARG A 362 23.74 -41.33 35.13
N GLU A 363 23.65 -40.20 35.82
CA GLU A 363 23.80 -38.87 35.22
C GLU A 363 25.16 -38.71 34.55
N THR A 364 26.26 -39.12 35.20
CA THR A 364 27.59 -39.07 34.58
C THR A 364 27.74 -40.00 33.39
N GLN A 365 27.08 -41.17 33.40
CA GLN A 365 27.06 -42.08 32.24
C GLN A 365 26.27 -41.50 31.08
N GLU A 366 25.13 -40.87 31.35
CA GLU A 366 24.31 -40.22 30.34
C GLU A 366 25.02 -39.02 29.73
N ILE A 367 25.69 -38.18 30.53
CA ILE A 367 26.54 -37.09 30.05
C ILE A 367 27.62 -37.63 29.11
N ARG A 368 28.36 -38.68 29.51
CA ARG A 368 29.39 -39.28 28.64
C ARG A 368 28.83 -39.83 27.34
N ARG A 369 27.64 -40.45 27.39
CA ARG A 369 26.97 -40.97 26.19
C ARG A 369 26.59 -39.82 25.25
N LEU A 370 26.05 -38.73 25.78
CA LEU A 370 25.68 -37.56 24.99
C LEU A 370 26.92 -36.87 24.40
N GLU A 371 27.99 -36.69 25.19
CA GLU A 371 29.28 -36.17 24.69
C GLU A 371 29.83 -37.02 23.53
N GLN A 372 29.71 -38.35 23.64
CA GLN A 372 30.12 -39.24 22.55
C GLN A 372 29.25 -39.06 21.30
N GLN A 373 27.93 -38.96 21.47
CA GLN A 373 27.01 -38.70 20.35
C GLN A 373 27.27 -37.35 19.69
N GLU A 374 27.59 -36.30 20.45
CA GLU A 374 27.97 -34.99 19.93
C GLU A 374 29.28 -35.06 19.15
N LEU A 375 30.28 -35.82 19.63
CA LEU A 375 31.54 -36.03 18.91
C LEU A 375 31.34 -36.80 17.59
N GLU A 376 30.48 -37.82 17.60
CA GLU A 376 30.12 -38.58 16.38
C GLU A 376 29.37 -37.68 15.38
N ALA A 377 28.37 -36.92 15.83
CA ALA A 377 27.65 -35.97 14.99
C ALA A 377 28.57 -34.87 14.43
N ALA A 378 29.53 -34.38 15.23
CA ALA A 378 30.53 -33.41 14.78
C ALA A 378 31.42 -33.99 13.67
N ARG A 379 31.90 -35.23 13.83
CA ARG A 379 32.68 -35.92 12.80
C ARG A 379 31.89 -36.13 11.51
N ASP A 380 30.64 -36.56 11.62
CA ASP A 380 29.78 -36.76 10.45
C ASP A 380 29.53 -35.43 9.72
N SER A 381 29.34 -34.35 10.48
CA SER A 381 29.20 -33.01 9.89
C SER A 381 30.48 -32.53 9.20
N GLU A 382 31.66 -32.83 9.76
CA GLU A 382 32.95 -32.47 9.16
C GLU A 382 33.22 -33.24 7.86
N VAL A 383 32.86 -34.53 7.83
CA VAL A 383 32.90 -35.36 6.61
C VAL A 383 31.94 -34.81 5.55
N ALA A 384 30.71 -34.44 5.95
CA ALA A 384 29.74 -33.85 5.04
C ALA A 384 30.21 -32.50 4.47
N ILE A 385 30.78 -31.64 5.31
CA ILE A 385 31.37 -30.35 4.89
C ILE A 385 32.52 -30.59 3.91
N SER A 386 33.39 -31.56 4.18
CA SER A 386 34.51 -31.90 3.29
C SER A 386 34.02 -32.39 1.93
N LYS A 387 33.02 -33.26 1.91
CA LYS A 387 32.38 -33.75 0.67
C LYS A 387 31.69 -32.64 -0.12
N LEU A 388 31.02 -31.71 0.56
CA LEU A 388 30.41 -30.54 -0.09
C LEU A 388 31.46 -29.63 -0.70
N LYS A 389 32.58 -29.38 -0.02
CA LYS A 389 33.70 -28.60 -0.58
C LYS A 389 34.31 -29.28 -1.82
N GLU A 390 34.45 -30.60 -1.80
CA GLU A 390 34.93 -31.36 -2.95
C GLU A 390 33.96 -31.25 -4.14
N LEU A 391 32.66 -31.42 -3.91
CA LEU A 391 31.63 -31.23 -4.95
C LEU A 391 31.59 -29.80 -5.47
N GLU A 392 31.77 -28.80 -4.60
CA GLU A 392 31.87 -27.41 -5.00
C GLU A 392 33.10 -27.20 -5.90
N GLN A 393 34.25 -27.73 -5.52
CA GLN A 393 35.48 -27.65 -6.31
C GLN A 393 35.34 -28.37 -7.66
N GLN A 394 34.71 -29.55 -7.70
CA GLN A 394 34.39 -30.27 -8.93
C GLN A 394 33.42 -29.48 -9.82
N SER A 395 32.42 -28.82 -9.23
CA SER A 395 31.50 -27.97 -9.99
C SER A 395 32.23 -26.75 -10.58
N LYS A 396 33.14 -26.14 -9.81
CA LYS A 396 33.97 -25.02 -10.26
C LYS A 396 34.91 -25.43 -11.39
N SER A 397 35.55 -26.60 -11.31
CA SER A 397 36.39 -27.10 -12.40
C SER A 397 35.57 -27.42 -13.65
N ASN A 398 34.38 -28.02 -13.50
CA ASN A 398 33.50 -28.30 -14.64
C ASN A 398 33.02 -27.02 -15.33
N VAL A 399 32.67 -25.97 -14.56
CA VAL A 399 32.29 -24.66 -15.11
C VAL A 399 33.49 -24.00 -15.80
N ALA A 400 34.68 -24.06 -15.20
CA ALA A 400 35.90 -23.53 -15.82
C ALA A 400 36.22 -24.23 -17.15
N ASP A 401 36.10 -25.56 -17.20
CA ASP A 401 36.29 -26.34 -18.43
C ASP A 401 35.24 -26.01 -19.49
N GLN A 402 33.99 -25.79 -19.10
CA GLN A 402 32.93 -25.37 -20.02
C GLN A 402 33.20 -23.97 -20.57
N LEU A 403 33.62 -23.02 -19.72
CA LEU A 403 34.01 -21.68 -20.15
C LEU A 403 35.18 -21.73 -21.13
N ALA A 404 36.23 -22.49 -20.82
CA ALA A 404 37.38 -22.64 -21.72
C ALA A 404 36.98 -23.25 -23.09
N ARG A 405 36.04 -24.21 -23.11
CA ARG A 405 35.50 -24.77 -24.37
C ARG A 405 34.68 -23.75 -25.16
N LEU A 406 33.92 -22.90 -24.48
CA LEU A 406 33.14 -21.85 -25.12
C LEU A 406 34.04 -20.75 -25.68
N GLU A 407 35.06 -20.33 -24.92
CA GLU A 407 36.08 -19.38 -25.38
C GLU A 407 36.82 -19.90 -26.61
N ALA A 408 37.29 -21.16 -26.59
CA ALA A 408 37.93 -21.77 -27.75
C ALA A 408 37.00 -21.82 -28.98
N ARG A 409 35.71 -22.11 -28.78
CA ARG A 409 34.71 -22.11 -29.87
C ARG A 409 34.43 -20.70 -30.39
N GLU A 410 34.40 -19.70 -29.51
CA GLU A 410 34.26 -18.30 -29.90
C GLU A 410 35.48 -17.84 -30.72
N GLU A 411 36.69 -18.20 -30.30
CA GLU A 411 37.91 -17.93 -31.05
C GLU A 411 37.87 -18.60 -32.43
N GLU A 412 37.43 -19.85 -32.54
CA GLU A 412 37.26 -20.56 -33.82
C GLU A 412 36.23 -19.87 -34.74
N ILE A 413 35.09 -19.45 -34.19
CA ILE A 413 34.07 -18.71 -34.97
C ILE A 413 34.65 -17.37 -35.42
N ASN A 414 35.42 -16.70 -34.57
CA ASN A 414 36.04 -15.42 -34.88
C ASN A 414 37.14 -15.55 -35.94
N THR A 415 37.96 -16.61 -35.92
CA THR A 415 38.95 -16.87 -36.97
C THR A 415 38.28 -17.20 -38.30
N GLN A 416 37.29 -18.09 -38.32
CA GLN A 416 36.49 -18.40 -39.51
C GLN A 416 35.76 -17.16 -40.06
N GLY A 417 35.26 -16.30 -39.17
CA GLY A 417 34.62 -15.04 -39.54
C GLY A 417 35.62 -14.09 -40.22
N ARG A 418 36.83 -13.94 -39.66
CA ARG A 418 37.90 -13.14 -40.25
C ARG A 418 38.35 -13.68 -41.61
N GLU A 419 38.52 -15.00 -41.74
CA GLU A 419 38.87 -15.64 -43.00
C GLU A 419 37.82 -15.35 -44.09
N LYS A 420 36.53 -15.57 -43.80
CA LYS A 420 35.44 -15.23 -44.72
C LYS A 420 35.41 -13.75 -45.10
N ILE A 421 35.68 -12.85 -44.16
CA ILE A 421 35.79 -11.42 -44.46
C ILE A 421 36.95 -11.17 -45.43
N THR A 422 38.13 -11.76 -45.20
CA THR A 422 39.28 -11.59 -46.10
C THR A 422 39.04 -12.18 -47.48
N GLU A 423 38.34 -13.32 -47.59
CA GLU A 423 37.94 -13.93 -48.86
C GLU A 423 36.95 -13.03 -49.61
N LEU A 424 35.92 -12.52 -48.93
CA LEU A 424 34.96 -11.59 -49.51
C LEU A 424 35.62 -10.28 -49.96
N GLU A 425 36.55 -9.74 -49.17
CA GLU A 425 37.33 -8.58 -49.55
C GLU A 425 38.17 -8.84 -50.80
N LYS A 426 38.83 -10.00 -50.89
CA LYS A 426 39.60 -10.39 -52.08
C LYS A 426 38.69 -10.49 -53.31
N SER A 427 37.55 -11.17 -53.19
CA SER A 427 36.55 -11.26 -54.27
C SER A 427 36.01 -9.88 -54.69
N CYS A 428 35.76 -8.98 -53.73
CA CYS A 428 35.35 -7.60 -54.00
C CYS A 428 36.46 -6.80 -54.72
N ARG A 429 37.74 -7.00 -54.36
CA ARG A 429 38.87 -6.35 -55.04
C ARG A 429 39.02 -6.88 -56.47
N GLU A 430 38.86 -8.19 -56.68
CA GLU A 430 38.93 -8.81 -58.01
C GLU A 430 37.79 -8.34 -58.93
N THR A 431 36.56 -8.29 -58.42
CA THR A 431 35.40 -7.76 -59.18
C THR A 431 35.57 -6.28 -59.51
N ARG A 432 36.05 -5.46 -58.56
CA ARG A 432 36.40 -4.05 -58.84
C ARG A 432 37.51 -3.91 -59.87
N ARG A 433 38.53 -4.76 -59.81
CA ARG A 433 39.62 -4.77 -60.81
C ARG A 433 39.08 -5.11 -62.21
N LYS A 434 38.26 -6.15 -62.33
CA LYS A 434 37.62 -6.51 -63.61
C LYS A 434 36.75 -5.38 -64.14
N ALA A 435 35.93 -4.76 -63.28
CA ALA A 435 35.12 -3.61 -63.67
C ALA A 435 35.99 -2.43 -64.13
N ALA A 436 37.13 -2.16 -63.47
CA ALA A 436 38.06 -1.12 -63.90
C ALA A 436 38.73 -1.45 -65.24
N GLU A 437 39.08 -2.71 -65.48
CA GLU A 437 39.61 -3.19 -66.77
C GLU A 437 38.57 -3.05 -67.90
N ASP A 438 37.30 -3.37 -67.64
CA ASP A 438 36.20 -3.21 -68.60
C ASP A 438 35.91 -1.73 -68.88
N ILE A 439 35.93 -0.86 -67.85
CA ILE A 439 35.81 0.59 -68.03
C ILE A 439 36.94 1.11 -68.91
N ALA A 440 38.19 0.74 -68.65
CA ALA A 440 39.34 1.15 -69.46
C ALA A 440 39.22 0.69 -70.93
N ARG A 441 38.73 -0.53 -71.16
CA ARG A 441 38.45 -1.03 -72.52
C ARG A 441 37.37 -0.23 -73.23
N LEU A 442 36.29 0.11 -72.53
CA LEU A 442 35.21 0.93 -73.10
C LEU A 442 35.68 2.35 -73.39
N GLU A 443 36.47 2.95 -72.50
CA GLU A 443 37.08 4.27 -72.73
C GLU A 443 37.99 4.28 -73.96
N GLN A 444 38.79 3.23 -74.14
CA GLN A 444 39.61 3.05 -75.34
C GLN A 444 38.75 2.94 -76.60
N LEU A 445 37.70 2.12 -76.58
CA LEU A 445 36.78 1.96 -77.72
C LEU A 445 36.06 3.27 -78.07
N ILE A 446 35.66 4.06 -77.07
CA ILE A 446 35.10 5.40 -77.27
C ILE A 446 36.14 6.33 -77.91
N ALA A 447 37.40 6.31 -77.45
CA ALA A 447 38.46 7.13 -78.01
C ALA A 447 38.77 6.77 -79.47
N ASP A 448 38.83 5.48 -79.80
CA ASP A 448 39.05 5.00 -81.17
C ASP A 448 37.87 5.36 -82.07
N THR A 449 36.63 5.22 -81.59
CA THR A 449 35.43 5.63 -82.34
C THR A 449 35.40 7.14 -82.59
N ARG A 450 35.83 7.95 -81.62
CA ARG A 450 35.93 9.41 -81.78
C ARG A 450 36.99 9.78 -82.82
N ARG A 451 38.17 9.15 -82.78
CA ARG A 451 39.21 9.36 -83.79
C ARG A 451 38.73 8.97 -85.18
N GLN A 452 38.01 7.86 -85.31
CA GLN A 452 37.43 7.46 -86.58
C GLN A 452 36.42 8.51 -87.08
N ALA A 453 35.53 8.99 -86.21
CA ALA A 453 34.59 10.04 -86.57
C ALA A 453 35.29 11.35 -86.96
N GLU A 454 36.39 11.72 -86.29
CA GLU A 454 37.22 12.88 -86.66
C GLU A 454 37.86 12.70 -88.04
N MET A 455 38.35 11.50 -88.37
CA MET A 455 38.86 11.19 -89.72
C MET A 455 37.75 11.27 -90.77
N ASP A 456 36.59 10.68 -90.50
CA ASP A 456 35.45 10.71 -91.42
C ASP A 456 34.95 12.16 -91.65
N ILE A 457 34.93 12.99 -90.60
CA ILE A 457 34.61 14.42 -90.71
C ILE A 457 35.65 15.14 -91.58
N ALA A 458 36.94 14.90 -91.38
CA ALA A 458 37.99 15.52 -92.19
C ALA A 458 37.90 15.11 -93.67
N ASP A 459 37.60 13.84 -93.95
CA ASP A 459 37.39 13.35 -95.33
C ASP A 459 36.15 14.02 -95.96
N LEU A 460 35.06 14.17 -95.20
CA LEU A 460 33.86 14.89 -95.66
C LEU A 460 34.13 16.38 -95.91
N GLU A 461 34.91 17.04 -95.05
CA GLU A 461 35.32 18.43 -95.25
C GLU A 461 36.13 18.60 -96.54
N GLN A 462 37.06 17.68 -96.82
CA GLN A 462 37.81 17.68 -98.08
C GLN A 462 36.90 17.47 -99.31
N LEU A 463 35.91 16.58 -99.21
CA LEU A 463 34.93 16.37 -100.28
C LEU A 463 34.07 17.61 -100.52
N ILE A 464 33.63 18.29 -99.45
CA ILE A 464 32.86 19.53 -99.54
C ILE A 464 33.70 20.62 -100.19
N GLU A 465 34.97 20.77 -99.79
CA GLU A 465 35.87 21.78 -100.37
C GLU A 465 36.17 21.49 -101.84
N ALA A 466 36.40 20.23 -102.21
CA ALA A 466 36.58 19.83 -103.60
C ALA A 466 35.33 20.11 -104.46
N GLU A 467 34.13 19.80 -103.97
CA GLU A 467 32.89 20.09 -104.69
C GLU A 467 32.61 21.60 -104.74
N SER A 468 32.96 22.36 -103.69
CA SER A 468 32.90 23.82 -103.69
C SER A 468 33.80 24.40 -104.76
N GLN A 469 35.07 23.99 -104.80
CA GLN A 469 36.03 24.42 -105.83
C GLN A 469 35.57 24.06 -107.23
N LYS A 470 35.00 22.87 -107.42
CA LYS A 470 34.42 22.45 -108.70
C LYS A 470 33.22 23.31 -109.08
N SER A 471 32.33 23.63 -108.13
CA SER A 471 31.21 24.54 -108.38
C SER A 471 31.66 25.97 -108.69
N GLU A 472 32.74 26.44 -108.07
CA GLU A 472 33.39 27.72 -108.40
C GLU A 472 34.02 27.69 -109.80
N GLN A 473 34.63 26.56 -110.19
CA GLN A 473 35.13 26.36 -111.55
C GLN A 473 33.98 26.33 -112.57
N ASP A 474 32.88 25.64 -112.28
CA ASP A 474 31.72 25.58 -113.17
C ASP A 474 31.06 26.94 -113.30
N THR A 475 30.92 27.70 -112.20
CA THR A 475 30.37 29.07 -112.25
C THR A 475 31.28 30.03 -113.01
N THR A 476 32.60 29.95 -112.83
CA THR A 476 33.55 30.75 -113.61
C THR A 476 33.56 30.36 -115.10
N GLN A 477 33.44 29.06 -115.43
CA GLN A 477 33.26 28.61 -116.81
C GLN A 477 31.95 29.12 -117.42
N LEU A 478 30.84 29.05 -116.70
CA LEU A 478 29.56 29.59 -117.16
C LEU A 478 29.60 31.10 -117.34
N LEU A 479 30.29 31.84 -116.46
CA LEU A 479 30.51 33.27 -116.63
C LEU A 479 31.37 33.56 -117.87
N ALA A 480 32.45 32.81 -118.09
CA ALA A 480 33.28 32.95 -119.29
C ALA A 480 32.51 32.61 -120.57
N GLN A 481 31.67 31.57 -120.56
CA GLN A 481 30.77 31.24 -121.67
C GLN A 481 29.76 32.36 -121.91
N ARG A 482 29.18 32.92 -120.84
CA ARG A 482 28.25 34.04 -120.94
C ARG A 482 28.94 35.28 -121.52
N GLU A 483 30.14 35.62 -121.06
CA GLU A 483 30.91 36.73 -121.63
C GLU A 483 31.26 36.50 -123.10
N ALA A 484 31.63 35.27 -123.48
CA ALA A 484 31.89 34.93 -124.88
C ALA A 484 30.62 35.09 -125.73
N LEU A 485 29.46 34.63 -125.24
CA LEU A 485 28.17 34.82 -125.90
C LEU A 485 27.77 36.30 -125.97
N GLU A 486 28.01 37.08 -124.92
CA GLU A 486 27.77 38.52 -124.91
C GLU A 486 28.69 39.24 -125.91
N ARG A 487 29.95 38.82 -126.05
CA ARG A 487 30.86 39.33 -127.09
C ARG A 487 30.38 38.97 -128.49
N THR A 488 30.01 37.72 -128.76
CA THR A 488 29.48 37.33 -130.08
C THR A 488 28.16 38.06 -130.38
N ALA A 489 27.28 38.21 -129.38
CA ALA A 489 26.05 38.98 -129.54
C ALA A 489 26.32 40.47 -129.78
N ALA A 490 27.33 41.04 -129.13
CA ALA A 490 27.76 42.43 -129.37
C ALA A 490 28.38 42.60 -130.76
N GLU A 491 29.18 41.65 -131.24
CA GLU A 491 29.73 41.63 -132.60
C GLU A 491 28.62 41.50 -133.65
N GLU A 492 27.66 40.60 -133.45
CA GLU A 492 26.48 40.47 -134.31
C GLU A 492 25.63 41.75 -134.30
N ALA A 493 25.41 42.35 -133.13
CA ALA A 493 24.70 43.63 -133.01
C ALA A 493 25.44 44.76 -133.74
N ALA A 494 26.77 44.83 -133.64
CA ALA A 494 27.60 45.80 -134.35
C ALA A 494 27.58 45.57 -135.88
N ALA A 495 27.61 44.31 -136.32
CA ALA A 495 27.49 43.94 -137.72
C ALA A 495 26.11 44.30 -138.29
N LEU A 496 25.04 44.01 -137.54
CA LEU A 496 23.68 44.43 -137.89
C LEU A 496 23.56 45.95 -137.93
N HIS A 497 24.15 46.67 -136.96
CA HIS A 497 24.16 48.12 -136.95
C HIS A 497 24.87 48.69 -138.18
N SER A 498 26.06 48.18 -138.52
CA SER A 498 26.81 48.57 -139.72
C SER A 498 26.00 48.33 -140.99
N ARG A 499 25.32 47.18 -141.07
CA ARG A 499 24.43 46.84 -142.20
C ARG A 499 23.22 47.77 -142.26
N CYS A 500 22.64 48.16 -141.12
CA CYS A 500 21.57 49.15 -141.04
C CYS A 500 22.05 50.54 -141.47
N GLU A 501 23.26 50.95 -141.07
CA GLU A 501 23.87 52.22 -141.51
C GLU A 501 24.14 52.22 -143.01
N GLU A 502 24.63 51.10 -143.56
CA GLU A 502 24.87 50.93 -144.99
C GLU A 502 23.56 50.97 -145.79
N HIS A 503 22.53 50.24 -145.33
CA HIS A 503 21.19 50.37 -145.90
C HIS A 503 20.64 51.81 -145.76
N GLY A 504 20.90 52.47 -144.63
CA GLY A 504 20.57 53.87 -144.41
C GLY A 504 21.31 54.83 -145.36
N ARG A 505 22.55 54.51 -145.73
CA ARG A 505 23.33 55.24 -146.73
C ARG A 505 22.79 55.03 -148.13
N ILE A 506 22.58 53.77 -148.54
CA ILE A 506 22.01 53.40 -149.84
C ILE A 506 20.61 54.03 -150.02
N THR A 507 19.78 54.01 -148.98
CA THR A 507 18.45 54.64 -149.04
C THR A 507 18.54 56.15 -149.14
N ARG A 508 19.47 56.80 -148.41
CA ARG A 508 19.72 58.24 -148.56
C ARG A 508 20.23 58.61 -149.95
N GLU A 509 21.13 57.81 -150.52
CA GLU A 509 21.64 57.97 -151.90
C GLU A 509 20.49 57.80 -152.90
N ARG A 510 19.67 56.75 -152.79
CA ARG A 510 18.47 56.58 -153.63
C ARG A 510 17.48 57.72 -153.50
N ILE A 511 17.27 58.26 -152.29
CA ILE A 511 16.40 59.42 -152.08
C ILE A 511 17.00 60.66 -152.75
N ALA A 512 18.33 60.84 -152.71
CA ALA A 512 19.01 61.93 -153.42
C ALA A 512 18.86 61.77 -154.94
N ASP A 513 19.03 60.56 -155.48
CA ASP A 513 18.83 60.27 -156.90
C ASP A 513 17.38 60.53 -157.32
N ILE A 514 16.39 60.10 -156.53
CA ILE A 514 14.97 60.39 -156.78
C ILE A 514 14.71 61.90 -156.75
N LYS A 515 15.35 62.66 -155.85
CA LYS A 515 15.23 64.12 -155.82
C LYS A 515 15.87 64.78 -157.05
N ASN A 516 17.02 64.29 -157.51
CA ASN A 516 17.67 64.77 -158.72
C ASN A 516 16.82 64.47 -159.95
N LEU A 517 16.33 63.23 -160.10
CA LEU A 517 15.40 62.85 -161.15
C LEU A 517 14.09 63.65 -161.12
N LYS A 518 13.57 63.96 -159.93
CA LYS A 518 12.40 64.84 -159.78
C LYS A 518 12.73 66.29 -160.17
N GLY A 519 13.94 66.77 -159.88
CA GLY A 519 14.43 68.07 -160.32
C GLY A 519 14.56 68.15 -161.84
N GLU A 520 15.16 67.14 -162.47
CA GLU A 520 15.29 67.00 -163.92
C GLU A 520 13.92 66.88 -164.60
N ALA A 521 13.01 66.08 -164.05
CA ALA A 521 11.64 65.98 -164.53
C ALA A 521 10.87 67.30 -164.37
N GLY A 522 11.11 68.06 -163.29
CA GLY A 522 10.54 69.40 -163.10
C GLY A 522 11.08 70.42 -164.11
N GLN A 523 12.38 70.37 -164.43
CA GLN A 523 12.99 71.21 -165.45
C GLN A 523 12.51 70.84 -166.87
N SER A 524 12.30 69.55 -167.14
CA SER A 524 11.70 69.07 -168.38
C SER A 524 10.22 69.48 -168.52
N ALA A 525 9.43 69.32 -167.46
CA ALA A 525 8.02 69.70 -167.45
C ALA A 525 7.81 71.23 -167.58
N THR A 526 8.68 72.04 -166.98
CA THR A 526 8.65 73.50 -167.14
C THR A 526 9.08 73.93 -168.55
N ALA A 527 10.02 73.22 -169.18
CA ALA A 527 10.36 73.43 -170.58
C ALA A 527 9.23 73.03 -171.54
N GLU A 528 8.48 71.96 -171.25
CA GLU A 528 7.32 71.58 -172.04
C GLU A 528 6.13 72.53 -171.85
N LEU A 529 5.87 73.00 -170.63
CA LEU A 529 4.86 74.04 -170.36
C LEU A 529 5.14 75.32 -171.16
N ALA A 530 6.40 75.79 -171.17
CA ALA A 530 6.79 76.95 -171.98
C ALA A 530 6.60 76.72 -173.49
N ARG A 531 6.74 75.48 -173.96
CA ARG A 531 6.50 75.10 -175.36
C ARG A 531 5.01 75.08 -175.70
N LEU A 532 4.17 74.60 -174.78
CA LEU A 532 2.72 74.55 -174.95
C LEU A 532 2.10 75.96 -174.90
N GLU A 533 2.55 76.83 -174.00
CA GLU A 533 2.11 78.24 -173.95
C GLU A 533 2.47 79.00 -175.25
N ALA A 534 3.63 78.70 -175.85
CA ALA A 534 4.01 79.29 -177.13
C ALA A 534 3.09 78.83 -178.28
N LEU A 535 2.68 77.55 -178.29
CA LEU A 535 1.74 77.01 -179.27
C LEU A 535 0.31 77.55 -179.08
N GLU A 536 -0.13 77.74 -177.84
CA GLU A 536 -1.44 78.31 -177.52
C GLU A 536 -1.54 79.76 -178.03
N GLN A 537 -0.52 80.59 -177.78
CA GLN A 537 -0.47 81.95 -178.32
C GLN A 537 -0.46 82.02 -179.86
N GLU A 538 0.10 81.00 -180.51
CA GLU A 538 0.13 80.90 -181.97
C GLU A 538 -1.24 80.48 -182.54
N ALA A 539 -1.94 79.58 -181.84
CA ALA A 539 -3.31 79.20 -182.15
C ALA A 539 -4.29 80.36 -181.96
N ASP A 540 -4.18 81.13 -180.88
CA ASP A 540 -5.04 82.28 -180.61
C ASP A 540 -4.90 83.36 -181.70
N ARG A 541 -3.68 83.66 -182.14
CA ARG A 541 -3.43 84.59 -183.27
C ARG A 541 -4.03 84.09 -184.59
N ALA A 542 -4.09 82.77 -184.80
CA ALA A 542 -4.71 82.18 -185.98
C ALA A 542 -6.24 82.29 -185.92
N VAL A 543 -6.83 82.06 -184.75
CA VAL A 543 -8.28 82.20 -184.50
C VAL A 543 -8.71 83.66 -184.66
N GLU A 544 -7.95 84.62 -184.12
CA GLU A 544 -8.25 86.05 -184.30
C GLU A 544 -8.24 86.49 -185.77
N LYS A 545 -7.33 85.95 -186.60
CA LYS A 545 -7.30 86.20 -188.04
C LYS A 545 -8.55 85.65 -188.75
N GLU A 546 -9.04 84.46 -188.38
CA GLU A 546 -10.27 83.90 -188.94
C GLU A 546 -11.53 84.64 -188.46
N ILE A 547 -11.57 85.06 -187.20
CA ILE A 547 -12.66 85.91 -186.68
C ILE A 547 -12.70 87.24 -187.43
N ALA A 548 -11.54 87.84 -187.75
CA ALA A 548 -11.48 89.07 -188.54
C ALA A 548 -12.01 88.88 -189.97
N LYS A 549 -11.69 87.76 -190.63
CA LYS A 549 -12.25 87.41 -191.95
C LYS A 549 -13.76 87.20 -191.91
N LEU A 550 -14.26 86.47 -190.91
CA LEU A 550 -15.70 86.22 -190.75
C LEU A 550 -16.47 87.51 -190.46
N ARG A 551 -15.92 88.43 -189.65
CA ARG A 551 -16.52 89.75 -189.42
C ARG A 551 -16.60 90.58 -190.69
N LEU A 552 -15.57 90.52 -191.55
CA LEU A 552 -15.58 91.20 -192.85
C LEU A 552 -16.69 90.64 -193.76
N ALA A 553 -16.82 89.30 -193.84
CA ALA A 553 -17.86 88.63 -194.64
C ALA A 553 -19.29 88.90 -194.13
N ILE A 554 -19.46 89.03 -192.80
CA ILE A 554 -20.75 89.41 -192.19
C ILE A 554 -21.09 90.88 -192.48
N SER A 555 -20.09 91.77 -192.52
CA SER A 555 -20.34 93.17 -192.90
C SER A 555 -20.76 93.32 -194.35
N THR A 556 -20.11 92.60 -195.28
CA THR A 556 -20.46 92.67 -196.70
C THR A 556 -21.85 92.11 -196.99
N THR A 557 -22.22 90.99 -196.34
CA THR A 557 -23.57 90.41 -196.50
C THR A 557 -24.65 91.25 -195.83
N ARG A 558 -24.33 91.92 -194.71
CA ARG A 558 -25.23 92.87 -194.06
C ARG A 558 -25.48 94.10 -194.95
N ASP A 559 -24.44 94.63 -195.58
CA ASP A 559 -24.56 95.79 -196.46
C ASP A 559 -25.32 95.44 -197.75
N GLU A 560 -25.13 94.23 -198.29
CA GLU A 560 -25.95 93.70 -199.39
C GLU A 560 -27.43 93.58 -199.02
N ALA A 561 -27.74 93.04 -197.83
CA ALA A 561 -29.12 92.92 -197.35
C ALA A 561 -29.78 94.29 -197.07
N ILE A 562 -29.01 95.28 -196.59
CA ILE A 562 -29.50 96.65 -196.37
C ILE A 562 -29.82 97.32 -197.72
N ASN A 563 -28.95 97.18 -198.72
CA ASN A 563 -29.20 97.71 -200.07
C ASN A 563 -30.45 97.08 -200.72
N GLU A 564 -30.71 95.80 -200.45
CA GLU A 564 -31.88 95.09 -200.97
C GLU A 564 -33.18 95.50 -200.25
N LEU A 565 -33.10 95.76 -198.94
CA LEU A 565 -34.18 96.38 -198.15
C LEU A 565 -34.52 97.80 -198.61
N GLU A 566 -33.51 98.64 -198.87
CA GLU A 566 -33.71 100.00 -199.40
C GLU A 566 -34.32 99.98 -200.80
N ARG A 567 -33.92 99.02 -201.65
CA ARG A 567 -34.52 98.83 -202.97
C ARG A 567 -36.00 98.44 -202.87
N LEU A 568 -36.34 97.52 -201.97
CA LEU A 568 -37.72 97.09 -201.75
C LEU A 568 -38.59 98.21 -201.16
N GLN A 569 -38.06 99.02 -200.24
CA GLN A 569 -38.75 100.21 -199.73
C GLN A 569 -38.98 101.27 -200.83
N SER A 570 -38.05 101.44 -201.77
CA SER A 570 -38.26 102.36 -202.90
C SER A 570 -39.43 101.93 -203.80
N LEU A 571 -39.58 100.62 -204.04
CA LEU A 571 -40.65 100.09 -204.88
C LEU A 571 -42.01 100.12 -204.18
N GLU A 572 -42.05 99.86 -202.88
CA GLU A 572 -43.25 100.00 -202.07
C GLU A 572 -43.75 101.45 -202.06
N SER A 573 -42.83 102.42 -201.98
CA SER A 573 -43.16 103.85 -202.08
C SER A 573 -43.75 104.25 -203.45
N GLU A 574 -43.29 103.64 -204.55
CA GLU A 574 -43.85 103.89 -205.88
C GLU A 574 -45.24 103.25 -206.09
N VAL A 575 -45.47 102.05 -205.54
CA VAL A 575 -46.80 101.42 -205.55
C VAL A 575 -47.79 102.27 -204.78
N LEU A 576 -47.37 102.87 -203.66
CA LEU A 576 -48.18 103.82 -202.89
C LEU A 576 -48.45 105.12 -203.67
N CYS A 577 -47.48 105.64 -204.44
CA CYS A 577 -47.73 106.77 -205.35
C CYS A 577 -48.76 106.45 -206.44
N LYS A 578 -48.72 105.23 -207.01
CA LYS A 578 -49.71 104.79 -208.01
C LYS A 578 -51.10 104.58 -207.39
N GLN A 579 -51.19 104.19 -206.12
CA GLN A 579 -52.46 104.10 -205.39
C GLN A 579 -53.01 105.49 -205.02
N ALA A 580 -52.14 106.46 -204.70
CA ALA A 580 -52.55 107.84 -204.43
C ALA A 580 -53.12 108.56 -205.67
N GLU A 581 -52.57 108.32 -206.87
CA GLU A 581 -53.14 108.88 -208.10
C GLU A 581 -54.44 108.22 -208.54
N GLN A 582 -54.61 106.91 -208.28
CA GLN A 582 -55.90 106.25 -208.49
C GLN A 582 -56.98 106.79 -207.53
N LEU A 583 -56.61 107.21 -206.32
CA LEU A 583 -57.51 107.92 -205.40
C LEU A 583 -57.84 109.34 -205.89
N ALA A 584 -56.93 110.02 -206.61
CA ALA A 584 -57.21 111.32 -207.22
C ALA A 584 -58.21 111.24 -208.39
N ARG A 585 -58.36 110.07 -209.03
CA ARG A 585 -59.42 109.81 -210.02
C ARG A 585 -60.82 109.63 -209.41
N LEU A 586 -60.98 109.53 -208.09
CA LEU A 586 -62.24 109.16 -207.44
C LEU A 586 -62.90 110.26 -206.60
N LYS A 587 -62.29 111.44 -206.48
CA LYS A 587 -62.96 112.67 -206.02
C LYS A 587 -63.25 113.52 -207.25
N GLN A 588 -64.36 113.29 -207.93
CA GLN A 588 -65.61 114.05 -207.74
C GLN A 588 -65.54 115.43 -208.41
N PHE A 589 -66.44 115.72 -209.36
CA PHE A 589 -67.90 115.88 -209.18
C PHE A 589 -68.24 117.09 -208.32
#